data_AF-A0A8H8MD52-F1
#
_entry.id   AF-A0A8H8MD52-F1
#
_cell.length_a   1.000
_cell.length_b   1.000
_cell.length_c   1.000
_cell.angle_alpha   90.00
_cell.angle_beta   90.00
_cell.angle_gamma   90.00
#
_symmetry.space_group_name_H-M   'P 1'
#
loop_
_entity.id
_entity.type
_entity.pdbx_description
1 polymer ?
#
loop_
_entity_poly.entity_id
_entity_poly.type
_entity_poly.pdbx_seq_one_letter_code
_entity_poly.pdbx_strand_id
1 'polypeptide(L)'
;MTLDTPTKHKSTRPLRNVFRLPKSRQRDSFIKAAFAASSLRSSRLVALSVSHNRERPLPMTFHQEWQHKSCSVMKWYDGQKASSTKFYSIQHRKSIQGPFYHEFLLLKLTDGAVCRVERLGEGSPMNAIRLVGIKSHDVIQWYPNEQRSKAEAESESITEVDLGQEFDILDVLVICYAVQKTKPCNVYTLQRYNCYFLCLTILAVLTRRVASWETAITTDIWNDCIIRSLDKVSNLGLEEATQYPILRLCAMLDPDNPQPGALVVDKLRSHLITSSGCLYAHNRAMSGALWRSSLQRALSIELLSEFESVIKAVAEDSSRCGSQIQDIIDTSDDDAATRILGNKKLAGHFTTLAKQVLVPFMNDFSRRYQARQRMEWLETPIPFYLGVLSVILGAVSAPVLKLAHSILSDKDDPGGIVMQYAASVLLVDGKDKTHEIADAITEEIKSSSEFHNTASTTVMDTVASDPGVDQCNLKTLHARSPVGELSLPLLLCPFVVPALLDIGRAVEEERQGIIARVFSEAEAPNIHNPEVTPTEFQTLYIKHRIATHAKRVEDNHITAAPLVREDMEKVMEMVWQNLPSGFGCASIHNGILYTTYTSK
;
A
#
# COMPACT_ATOMS: atom_id res chain seq x y z
N MET A 1 50.45 34.20 59.10
CA MET A 1 50.07 33.96 57.69
C MET A 1 50.24 32.47 57.44
N THR A 2 49.16 31.73 57.64
CA THR A 2 49.13 30.26 57.60
C THR A 2 47.81 29.90 56.94
N LEU A 3 47.91 29.19 55.81
CA LEU A 3 46.87 28.96 54.82
C LEU A 3 45.86 27.89 55.28
N ASP A 4 44.61 28.16 54.92
CA ASP A 4 43.41 27.36 55.18
C ASP A 4 43.42 25.97 54.54
N THR A 5 42.73 25.04 55.21
CA THR A 5 42.39 23.70 54.72
C THR A 5 40.97 23.69 54.15
N PRO A 6 40.71 23.04 53.00
CA PRO A 6 39.35 22.78 52.55
C PRO A 6 38.88 21.34 52.85
N THR A 7 37.61 21.29 53.21
CA THR A 7 36.74 20.18 53.59
C THR A 7 36.50 19.13 52.50
N LYS A 8 36.41 17.86 52.94
CA LYS A 8 36.09 16.66 52.15
C LYS A 8 34.64 16.66 51.65
N HIS A 9 34.44 16.60 50.33
CA HIS A 9 33.16 16.21 49.73
C HIS A 9 33.11 14.70 49.44
N LYS A 10 32.07 14.03 49.97
CA LYS A 10 31.73 12.63 49.70
C LYS A 10 31.23 12.50 48.25
N SER A 11 31.98 11.76 47.43
CA SER A 11 31.61 11.37 46.07
C SER A 11 30.67 10.16 46.10
N THR A 12 29.41 10.36 45.74
CA THR A 12 28.43 9.31 45.47
C THR A 12 28.76 8.64 44.14
N ARG A 13 29.07 7.34 44.18
CA ARG A 13 29.26 6.50 42.99
C ARG A 13 27.93 6.33 42.26
N PRO A 14 27.84 6.59 40.93
CA PRO A 14 26.68 6.18 40.16
C PRO A 14 26.77 4.67 39.88
N LEU A 15 25.65 3.99 40.08
CA LEU A 15 25.40 2.61 39.70
C LEU A 15 25.73 2.42 38.21
N ARG A 16 26.87 1.79 37.90
CA ARG A 16 27.12 1.19 36.59
C ARG A 16 26.19 -0.01 36.43
N ASN A 17 24.94 0.27 36.05
CA ASN A 17 24.08 -0.76 35.51
C ASN A 17 24.69 -1.23 34.19
N VAL A 18 25.11 -2.48 34.24
CA VAL A 18 25.68 -3.27 33.17
C VAL A 18 24.63 -3.39 32.06
N PHE A 19 24.69 -2.51 31.06
CA PHE A 19 24.14 -2.79 29.74
C PHE A 19 25.02 -3.89 29.12
N ARG A 20 24.72 -5.15 29.45
CA ARG A 20 25.22 -6.29 28.68
C ARG A 20 24.69 -6.11 27.26
N LEU A 21 25.60 -6.10 26.28
CA LEU A 21 25.31 -6.13 24.85
C LEU A 21 25.36 -7.59 24.36
N PRO A 22 24.28 -8.40 24.49
CA PRO A 22 24.15 -9.64 23.74
C PRO A 22 23.82 -9.39 22.25
N LYS A 23 23.50 -8.14 21.87
CA LYS A 23 22.90 -7.78 20.57
C LYS A 23 23.87 -7.67 19.39
N SER A 24 25.17 -7.43 19.59
CA SER A 24 26.13 -7.32 18.47
C SER A 24 26.42 -8.67 17.80
N ARG A 25 26.41 -9.78 18.57
CA ARG A 25 26.73 -11.12 18.06
C ARG A 25 25.68 -11.66 17.08
N GLN A 26 24.39 -11.38 17.32
CA GLN A 26 23.31 -11.79 16.41
C GLN A 26 23.44 -11.09 15.07
N ARG A 27 23.66 -9.77 15.08
CA ARG A 27 23.88 -8.98 13.85
C ARG A 27 25.09 -9.50 13.07
N ASP A 28 26.24 -9.70 13.72
CA ASP A 28 27.45 -10.20 13.05
C ASP A 28 27.26 -11.62 12.49
N SER A 29 26.52 -12.48 13.20
CA SER A 29 26.18 -13.83 12.73
C SER A 29 25.30 -13.77 11.49
N PHE A 30 24.23 -12.96 11.50
CA PHE A 30 23.34 -12.75 10.35
C PHE A 30 24.11 -12.21 9.14
N ILE A 31 24.99 -11.24 9.35
CA ILE A 31 25.84 -10.68 8.29
C ILE A 31 26.73 -11.74 7.65
N LYS A 32 27.48 -12.48 8.48
CA LYS A 32 28.40 -13.51 8.01
C LYS A 32 27.66 -14.62 7.28
N ALA A 33 26.50 -15.01 7.79
CA ALA A 33 25.60 -15.98 7.18
C ALA A 33 25.13 -15.56 5.79
N ALA A 34 24.59 -14.34 5.69
CA ALA A 34 24.05 -13.79 4.45
C ALA A 34 25.09 -13.68 3.36
N PHE A 35 26.31 -13.36 3.76
CA PHE A 35 27.41 -13.33 2.83
C PHE A 35 27.99 -14.68 2.49
N ALA A 36 28.14 -15.57 3.46
CA ALA A 36 28.61 -16.93 3.17
C ALA A 36 27.69 -17.59 2.15
N ALA A 37 26.37 -17.48 2.30
CA ALA A 37 25.43 -18.03 1.32
C ALA A 37 25.55 -17.39 -0.09
N SER A 38 25.79 -16.07 -0.15
CA SER A 38 25.97 -15.36 -1.43
C SER A 38 27.37 -15.52 -2.03
N SER A 39 28.39 -15.83 -1.22
CA SER A 39 29.81 -15.87 -1.58
C SER A 39 30.37 -17.29 -1.72
N LEU A 40 29.85 -18.29 -0.99
CA LEU A 40 30.28 -19.70 -1.05
C LEU A 40 30.07 -20.34 -2.42
N ARG A 41 29.34 -19.68 -3.31
CA ARG A 41 29.25 -20.04 -4.72
C ARG A 41 30.32 -19.38 -5.59
N SER A 42 31.38 -18.87 -4.98
CA SER A 42 32.59 -18.45 -5.68
C SER A 42 33.12 -19.56 -6.59
N SER A 43 32.92 -20.84 -6.28
CA SER A 43 33.22 -21.94 -7.23
C SER A 43 32.38 -21.91 -8.51
N ARG A 44 31.10 -21.49 -8.45
CA ARG A 44 30.30 -21.20 -9.66
C ARG A 44 30.74 -19.92 -10.37
N LEU A 45 31.16 -18.90 -9.62
CA LEU A 45 31.72 -17.67 -10.21
C LEU A 45 33.11 -17.90 -10.84
N VAL A 46 33.90 -18.81 -10.30
CA VAL A 46 35.20 -19.23 -10.84
C VAL A 46 35.01 -20.12 -12.08
N ALA A 47 33.90 -20.86 -12.17
CA ALA A 47 33.52 -21.62 -13.36
C ALA A 47 33.00 -20.75 -14.53
N LEU A 48 32.94 -19.41 -14.38
CA LEU A 48 32.47 -18.45 -15.39
C LEU A 48 33.44 -18.23 -16.57
N SER A 49 34.46 -19.08 -16.71
CA SER A 49 35.30 -19.12 -17.92
C SER A 49 34.42 -19.23 -19.17
N VAL A 50 34.66 -18.33 -20.13
CA VAL A 50 33.93 -18.12 -21.40
C VAL A 50 34.01 -19.37 -22.30
N SER A 51 33.33 -20.44 -21.91
CA SER A 51 33.04 -21.54 -22.83
C SER A 51 31.65 -21.34 -23.41
N HIS A 52 31.49 -21.72 -24.67
CA HIS A 52 30.21 -21.63 -25.39
C HIS A 52 29.22 -22.74 -24.96
N ASN A 53 29.46 -23.40 -23.82
CA ASN A 53 28.56 -24.40 -23.29
C ASN A 53 27.33 -23.72 -22.66
N ARG A 54 26.17 -23.95 -23.27
CA ARG A 54 24.86 -23.45 -22.83
C ARG A 54 24.53 -23.75 -21.37
N GLU A 55 25.06 -24.84 -20.81
CA GLU A 55 24.80 -25.29 -19.43
C GLU A 55 25.62 -24.54 -18.37
N ARG A 56 26.63 -23.75 -18.78
CA ARG A 56 27.41 -22.99 -17.81
C ARG A 56 26.62 -21.79 -17.30
N PRO A 57 26.81 -21.40 -16.02
CA PRO A 57 26.24 -20.16 -15.52
C PRO A 57 26.76 -18.98 -16.35
N LEU A 58 25.85 -18.14 -16.81
CA LEU A 58 26.15 -16.90 -17.51
C LEU A 58 25.96 -15.71 -16.56
N PRO A 59 27.01 -14.91 -16.30
CA PRO A 59 26.85 -13.62 -15.64
C PRO A 59 26.14 -12.68 -16.60
N MET A 60 25.01 -12.12 -16.19
CA MET A 60 24.21 -11.25 -17.02
C MET A 60 24.85 -9.87 -17.12
N THR A 61 25.88 -9.72 -17.95
CA THR A 61 26.55 -8.45 -18.25
C THR A 61 25.94 -7.81 -19.49
N PHE A 62 24.90 -7.00 -19.29
CA PHE A 62 24.20 -6.38 -20.41
C PHE A 62 25.01 -5.25 -21.06
N HIS A 63 24.82 -5.09 -22.37
CA HIS A 63 25.25 -3.90 -23.10
C HIS A 63 24.48 -2.65 -22.62
N GLN A 64 24.97 -1.46 -22.97
CA GLN A 64 24.26 -0.22 -22.64
C GLN A 64 22.91 -0.11 -23.35
N GLU A 65 22.77 -0.74 -24.50
CA GLU A 65 21.54 -0.81 -25.30
C GLU A 65 20.93 -2.21 -25.19
N TRP A 66 19.61 -2.26 -25.01
CA TRP A 66 18.85 -3.51 -25.00
C TRP A 66 19.00 -4.23 -26.35
N GLN A 67 19.18 -5.55 -26.31
CA GLN A 67 19.33 -6.41 -27.50
C GLN A 67 20.51 -6.07 -28.43
N HIS A 68 21.52 -5.33 -27.96
CA HIS A 68 22.69 -5.05 -28.78
C HIS A 68 23.41 -6.33 -29.23
N LYS A 69 23.82 -6.40 -30.50
CA LYS A 69 24.41 -7.61 -31.13
C LYS A 69 25.69 -8.11 -30.44
N SER A 70 26.45 -7.22 -29.80
CA SER A 70 27.67 -7.60 -29.08
C SER A 70 27.39 -8.10 -27.65
N CYS A 71 26.16 -7.97 -27.15
CA CYS A 71 25.77 -8.34 -25.79
C CYS A 71 25.96 -9.84 -25.56
N SER A 72 26.76 -10.21 -24.55
CA SER A 72 27.01 -11.61 -24.15
C SER A 72 25.70 -12.33 -23.79
N VAL A 73 24.80 -11.63 -23.12
CA VAL A 73 23.48 -12.15 -22.71
C VAL A 73 22.62 -12.49 -23.92
N MET A 74 22.64 -11.67 -24.96
CA MET A 74 21.89 -11.93 -26.20
C MET A 74 22.47 -13.10 -26.98
N LYS A 75 23.81 -13.18 -27.07
CA LYS A 75 24.47 -14.33 -27.70
C LYS A 75 24.16 -15.64 -26.97
N TRP A 76 24.13 -15.61 -25.63
CA TRP A 76 23.74 -16.78 -24.83
C TRP A 76 22.29 -17.16 -25.08
N TYR A 77 21.37 -16.20 -25.11
CA TYR A 77 19.96 -16.41 -25.40
C TYR A 77 19.75 -16.99 -26.80
N ASP A 78 20.42 -16.45 -27.81
CA ASP A 78 20.38 -16.96 -29.18
C ASP A 78 20.87 -18.42 -29.26
N GLY A 79 21.89 -18.77 -28.46
CA GLY A 79 22.36 -20.15 -28.32
C GLY A 79 21.34 -21.11 -27.69
N GLN A 80 20.34 -20.59 -26.95
CA GLN A 80 19.27 -21.41 -26.36
C GLN A 80 18.15 -21.72 -27.34
N LYS A 81 18.03 -21.00 -28.46
CA LYS A 81 16.94 -21.18 -29.45
C LYS A 81 16.94 -22.55 -30.15
N ALA A 82 18.02 -23.33 -30.00
CA ALA A 82 18.05 -24.73 -30.40
C ALA A 82 17.18 -25.63 -29.48
N SER A 83 16.64 -25.08 -28.40
CA SER A 83 15.72 -25.70 -27.43
C SER A 83 14.60 -24.71 -27.11
N SER A 84 13.65 -25.06 -26.24
CA SER A 84 12.53 -24.17 -25.95
C SER A 84 12.93 -23.00 -25.04
N THR A 85 12.77 -21.76 -25.50
CA THR A 85 12.94 -20.57 -24.63
C THR A 85 11.65 -20.18 -23.92
N LYS A 86 10.54 -20.91 -24.16
CA LYS A 86 9.22 -20.60 -23.61
C LYS A 86 9.00 -21.29 -22.28
N PHE A 87 8.28 -20.64 -21.37
CA PHE A 87 7.88 -21.18 -20.08
C PHE A 87 6.51 -20.62 -19.68
N TYR A 88 5.75 -21.37 -18.89
CA TYR A 88 4.50 -20.90 -18.28
C TYR A 88 4.50 -20.98 -16.75
N SER A 89 5.44 -21.74 -16.17
CA SER A 89 5.57 -21.91 -14.72
C SER A 89 6.92 -21.39 -14.18
N ILE A 90 6.87 -20.73 -13.04
CA ILE A 90 8.03 -20.27 -12.28
C ILE A 90 7.97 -20.81 -10.86
N GLN A 91 9.06 -21.44 -10.42
CA GLN A 91 9.27 -21.77 -9.01
C GLN A 91 10.13 -20.71 -8.34
N HIS A 92 9.64 -20.15 -7.24
CA HIS A 92 10.47 -19.40 -6.31
C HIS A 92 11.02 -20.37 -5.27
N ARG A 93 12.35 -20.48 -5.20
CA ARG A 93 13.03 -21.46 -4.37
C ARG A 93 13.95 -20.79 -3.37
N LYS A 94 14.19 -21.51 -2.27
CA LYS A 94 15.03 -21.08 -1.16
C LYS A 94 16.03 -22.19 -0.83
N SER A 95 17.31 -21.82 -0.70
CA SER A 95 18.34 -22.74 -0.23
C SER A 95 17.97 -23.28 1.15
N ILE A 96 18.24 -24.55 1.44
CA ILE A 96 18.06 -25.14 2.78
C ILE A 96 19.30 -24.94 3.67
N GLN A 97 20.44 -24.56 3.07
CA GLN A 97 21.67 -24.31 3.81
C GLN A 97 21.60 -22.95 4.51
N GLY A 98 21.48 -22.99 5.84
CA GLY A 98 21.57 -21.81 6.69
C GLY A 98 23.00 -21.25 6.80
N PRO A 99 23.19 -20.11 7.48
CA PRO A 99 22.18 -19.38 8.26
C PRO A 99 21.42 -18.31 7.44
N PHE A 100 21.76 -18.12 6.16
CA PHE A 100 20.99 -17.31 5.23
C PHE A 100 20.57 -18.15 4.06
N TYR A 101 19.28 -18.08 3.78
CA TYR A 101 18.69 -18.90 2.76
C TYR A 101 18.61 -18.10 1.46
N HIS A 102 19.58 -18.36 0.58
CA HIS A 102 19.62 -17.74 -0.74
C HIS A 102 18.37 -18.10 -1.55
N GLU A 103 17.74 -17.10 -2.16
CA GLU A 103 16.53 -17.28 -2.95
C GLU A 103 16.79 -17.07 -4.43
N PHE A 104 16.13 -17.86 -5.27
CA PHE A 104 16.32 -17.87 -6.71
C PHE A 104 15.04 -18.35 -7.42
N LEU A 105 14.96 -18.11 -8.72
CA LEU A 105 13.86 -18.58 -9.56
C LEU A 105 14.31 -19.76 -10.42
N LEU A 106 13.42 -20.75 -10.61
CA LEU A 106 13.51 -21.74 -11.69
C LEU A 106 12.35 -21.51 -12.66
N LEU A 107 12.67 -21.21 -13.91
CA LEU A 107 11.72 -21.15 -15.02
C LEU A 107 11.58 -22.55 -15.61
N LYS A 108 10.37 -23.12 -15.61
CA LYS A 108 10.11 -24.45 -16.19
C LYS A 108 9.76 -24.29 -17.67
N LEU A 109 10.68 -24.70 -18.54
CA LEU A 109 10.56 -24.50 -19.97
C LEU A 109 9.62 -25.55 -20.58
N THR A 110 9.02 -25.25 -21.74
CA THR A 110 8.00 -26.13 -22.34
C THR A 110 8.55 -27.46 -22.85
N ASP A 111 9.87 -27.60 -23.00
CA ASP A 111 10.55 -28.87 -23.32
C ASP A 111 11.00 -29.65 -22.07
N GLY A 112 10.65 -29.19 -20.87
CA GLY A 112 11.02 -29.80 -19.59
C GLY A 112 12.39 -29.39 -19.05
N ALA A 113 13.20 -28.65 -19.83
CA ALA A 113 14.40 -28.02 -19.30
C ALA A 113 14.04 -26.95 -18.24
N VAL A 114 15.03 -26.56 -17.44
CA VAL A 114 14.84 -25.49 -16.44
C VAL A 114 15.91 -24.43 -16.55
N CYS A 115 15.49 -23.18 -16.38
CA CYS A 115 16.41 -22.05 -16.33
C CYS A 115 16.45 -21.47 -14.92
N ARG A 116 17.63 -21.43 -14.31
CA ARG A 116 17.86 -20.87 -12.98
C ARG A 116 18.28 -19.43 -13.08
N VAL A 117 17.57 -18.53 -12.40
CA VAL A 117 17.89 -17.10 -12.33
C VAL A 117 18.15 -16.72 -10.88
N GLU A 118 19.31 -16.14 -10.61
CA GLU A 118 19.70 -15.74 -9.25
C GLU A 118 20.55 -14.48 -9.24
N ARG A 119 20.58 -13.79 -8.08
CA ARG A 119 21.41 -12.60 -7.86
C ARG A 119 22.34 -12.80 -6.69
N LEU A 120 23.62 -12.55 -6.94
CA LEU A 120 24.71 -12.73 -6.01
C LEU A 120 25.35 -11.37 -5.69
N GLY A 121 26.08 -11.31 -4.58
CA GLY A 121 26.86 -10.14 -4.20
C GLY A 121 28.34 -10.48 -4.19
N GLU A 122 29.16 -9.66 -4.84
CA GLU A 122 30.63 -9.81 -4.85
C GLU A 122 31.28 -8.70 -4.02
N GLY A 123 32.01 -9.08 -2.97
CA GLY A 123 32.77 -8.14 -2.14
C GLY A 123 32.66 -8.40 -0.65
N SER A 124 33.04 -7.39 0.14
CA SER A 124 33.11 -7.51 1.60
C SER A 124 31.71 -7.60 2.25
N PRO A 125 31.52 -8.55 3.21
CA PRO A 125 30.35 -8.63 4.08
C PRO A 125 29.89 -7.31 4.68
N MET A 126 30.86 -6.53 5.13
CA MET A 126 30.58 -5.28 5.81
C MET A 126 30.01 -4.21 4.87
N ASN A 127 30.30 -4.31 3.57
CA ASN A 127 29.87 -3.32 2.59
C ASN A 127 28.42 -3.54 2.13
N ALA A 128 27.88 -4.76 2.05
CA ALA A 128 26.47 -4.91 1.64
C ALA A 128 25.47 -4.56 2.74
N ILE A 129 25.90 -4.32 3.97
CA ILE A 129 25.04 -3.73 5.02
C ILE A 129 25.10 -2.21 4.96
N ARG A 130 26.04 -1.63 4.22
CA ARG A 130 26.05 -0.18 4.03
C ARG A 130 25.05 0.17 2.94
N LEU A 131 24.56 1.41 2.99
CA LEU A 131 23.70 1.96 1.94
C LEU A 131 24.36 1.91 0.56
N VAL A 132 25.70 1.96 0.52
CA VAL A 132 26.50 1.84 -0.72
C VAL A 132 26.40 0.46 -1.35
N GLY A 133 26.22 -0.60 -0.54
CA GLY A 133 26.18 -1.96 -1.03
C GLY A 133 27.53 -2.49 -1.52
N ILE A 134 27.47 -3.60 -2.24
CA ILE A 134 28.56 -4.17 -3.04
C ILE A 134 28.11 -4.37 -4.48
N LYS A 135 28.99 -4.82 -5.36
CA LYS A 135 28.62 -5.12 -6.74
C LYS A 135 27.65 -6.30 -6.78
N SER A 136 26.51 -6.15 -7.45
CA SER A 136 25.58 -7.25 -7.72
C SER A 136 25.96 -8.00 -8.99
N HIS A 137 25.77 -9.31 -8.97
CA HIS A 137 25.97 -10.21 -10.09
C HIS A 137 24.71 -11.02 -10.29
N ASP A 138 23.95 -10.69 -11.33
CA ASP A 138 22.83 -11.52 -11.72
C ASP A 138 23.34 -12.64 -12.65
N VAL A 139 22.87 -13.86 -12.43
CA VAL A 139 23.33 -15.06 -13.13
C VAL A 139 22.12 -15.80 -13.66
N ILE A 140 22.23 -16.28 -14.90
CA ILE A 140 21.26 -17.19 -15.50
C ILE A 140 21.97 -18.48 -15.92
N GLN A 141 21.33 -19.63 -15.69
CA GLN A 141 21.91 -20.92 -16.04
C GLN A 141 20.86 -21.87 -16.57
N TRP A 142 21.15 -22.48 -17.72
CA TRP A 142 20.30 -23.50 -18.33
C TRP A 142 20.66 -24.89 -17.79
N TYR A 143 19.64 -25.69 -17.50
CA TYR A 143 19.77 -27.10 -17.17
C TYR A 143 18.85 -27.91 -18.08
N PRO A 144 19.37 -28.87 -18.86
CA PRO A 144 18.51 -29.78 -19.59
C PRO A 144 17.69 -30.64 -18.62
N ASN A 145 16.61 -31.25 -19.10
CA ASN A 145 15.64 -31.96 -18.26
C ASN A 145 16.31 -33.05 -17.39
N GLU A 146 17.30 -33.76 -17.93
CA GLU A 146 18.04 -34.82 -17.21
C GLU A 146 18.87 -34.28 -16.04
N GLN A 147 19.17 -32.98 -16.05
CA GLN A 147 19.97 -32.30 -15.02
C GLN A 147 19.13 -31.39 -14.12
N ARG A 148 17.79 -31.43 -14.23
CA ARG A 148 16.88 -30.60 -13.42
C ARG A 148 17.10 -30.74 -11.92
N SER A 149 17.39 -31.94 -11.44
CA SER A 149 17.70 -32.21 -10.02
C SER A 149 18.91 -31.40 -9.53
N LYS A 150 19.88 -31.09 -10.40
CA LYS A 150 21.03 -30.23 -10.06
C LYS A 150 20.63 -28.76 -9.91
N ALA A 151 19.62 -28.30 -10.65
CA ALA A 151 19.09 -26.95 -10.52
C ALA A 151 18.33 -26.78 -9.20
N GLU A 152 17.64 -27.83 -8.78
CA GLU A 152 16.82 -27.91 -7.55
C GLU A 152 17.61 -28.31 -6.30
N ALA A 153 18.83 -28.84 -6.47
CA ALA A 153 19.66 -29.34 -5.38
C ALA A 153 19.81 -28.33 -4.23
N GLU A 154 19.75 -28.84 -3.00
CA GLU A 154 19.95 -28.07 -1.76
C GLU A 154 18.96 -26.90 -1.61
N SER A 155 17.74 -27.04 -2.13
CA SER A 155 16.71 -26.01 -2.02
C SER A 155 15.31 -26.58 -1.87
N GLU A 156 14.46 -25.83 -1.18
CA GLU A 156 13.03 -26.06 -1.08
C GLU A 156 12.27 -25.09 -2.01
N SER A 157 11.11 -25.54 -2.50
CA SER A 157 10.19 -24.66 -3.23
C SER A 157 9.40 -23.83 -2.21
N ILE A 158 9.47 -22.50 -2.32
CA ILE A 158 8.62 -21.60 -1.52
C ILE A 158 7.23 -21.55 -2.14
N THR A 159 7.18 -21.32 -3.45
CA THR A 159 5.93 -21.28 -4.23
C THR A 159 6.23 -21.65 -5.66
N GLU A 160 5.24 -22.23 -6.32
CA GLU A 160 5.21 -22.36 -7.75
C GLU A 160 4.03 -21.53 -8.29
N VAL A 161 4.26 -20.80 -9.36
CA VAL A 161 3.25 -19.96 -10.00
C VAL A 161 3.09 -20.41 -11.43
N ASP A 162 1.90 -20.88 -11.79
CA ASP A 162 1.48 -20.99 -13.18
C ASP A 162 0.96 -19.63 -13.63
N LEU A 163 1.56 -19.09 -14.68
CA LEU A 163 1.24 -17.75 -15.18
C LEU A 163 0.02 -17.77 -16.12
N GLY A 164 -0.52 -18.93 -16.48
CA GLY A 164 -1.67 -19.08 -17.37
C GLY A 164 -1.44 -18.64 -18.81
N GLN A 165 -0.21 -18.22 -19.14
CA GLN A 165 0.21 -17.86 -20.49
C GLN A 165 1.71 -18.13 -20.66
N GLU A 166 2.14 -18.32 -21.91
CA GLU A 166 3.56 -18.50 -22.23
C GLU A 166 4.33 -17.18 -22.17
N PHE A 167 5.47 -17.23 -21.50
CA PHE A 167 6.51 -16.21 -21.51
C PHE A 167 7.78 -16.78 -22.14
N ASP A 168 8.65 -15.90 -22.58
CA ASP A 168 9.98 -16.21 -23.07
C ASP A 168 11.04 -15.87 -22.00
N ILE A 169 12.15 -16.61 -21.94
CA ILE A 169 13.33 -16.24 -21.13
C ILE A 169 13.73 -14.78 -21.40
N LEU A 170 13.57 -14.28 -22.63
CA LEU A 170 13.80 -12.89 -22.99
C LEU A 170 12.98 -11.89 -22.14
N ASP A 171 11.77 -12.26 -21.73
CA ASP A 171 10.92 -11.46 -20.84
C ASP A 171 11.53 -11.35 -19.43
N VAL A 172 12.28 -12.35 -18.97
CA VAL A 172 13.02 -12.29 -17.71
C VAL A 172 14.32 -11.50 -17.87
N LEU A 173 15.04 -11.70 -18.98
CA LEU A 173 16.29 -11.01 -19.27
C LEU A 173 16.11 -9.49 -19.36
N VAL A 174 14.99 -9.02 -19.91
CA VAL A 174 14.70 -7.58 -19.99
C VAL A 174 14.39 -6.97 -18.63
N ILE A 175 13.78 -7.73 -17.71
CA ILE A 175 13.59 -7.32 -16.33
C ILE A 175 14.95 -7.20 -15.64
N CYS A 176 15.82 -8.20 -15.78
CA CYS A 176 17.18 -8.17 -15.24
C CYS A 176 17.99 -6.98 -15.79
N TYR A 177 17.85 -6.68 -17.09
CA TYR A 177 18.45 -5.49 -17.71
C TYR A 177 17.95 -4.20 -17.05
N ALA A 178 16.64 -4.06 -16.86
CA ALA A 178 16.04 -2.89 -16.20
C ALA A 178 16.47 -2.76 -14.73
N VAL A 179 16.62 -3.88 -14.00
CA VAL A 179 17.17 -3.91 -12.63
C VAL A 179 18.60 -3.35 -12.62
N GLN A 180 19.48 -3.79 -13.52
CA GLN A 180 20.86 -3.30 -13.57
C GLN A 180 20.98 -1.85 -14.02
N LYS A 181 20.06 -1.37 -14.87
CA LYS A 181 20.01 0.04 -15.30
C LYS A 181 19.46 0.97 -14.23
N THR A 182 18.64 0.45 -13.33
CA THR A 182 18.03 1.23 -12.25
C THR A 182 19.06 1.46 -11.14
N LYS A 183 19.60 2.69 -11.07
CA LYS A 183 20.74 3.06 -10.20
C LYS A 183 20.66 2.54 -8.77
N PRO A 184 19.52 2.63 -8.03
CA PRO A 184 19.48 2.12 -6.66
C PRO A 184 19.75 0.63 -6.54
N CYS A 185 19.29 -0.19 -7.50
CA CYS A 185 19.40 -1.64 -7.47
C CYS A 185 20.45 -2.19 -8.45
N ASN A 186 21.45 -1.40 -8.84
CA ASN A 186 22.65 -1.92 -9.51
C ASN A 186 23.73 -2.42 -8.52
N VAL A 187 23.44 -2.29 -7.22
CA VAL A 187 24.24 -2.82 -6.11
C VAL A 187 23.50 -3.93 -5.39
N TYR A 188 24.26 -4.76 -4.69
CA TYR A 188 23.74 -5.75 -3.76
C TYR A 188 23.80 -5.18 -2.34
N THR A 189 22.64 -5.07 -1.70
CA THR A 189 22.52 -4.72 -0.28
C THR A 189 21.75 -5.81 0.43
N LEU A 190 22.14 -6.16 1.66
CA LEU A 190 21.42 -7.16 2.45
C LEU A 190 20.01 -6.69 2.81
N GLN A 191 19.81 -5.38 2.94
CA GLN A 191 18.53 -4.82 3.34
C GLN A 191 17.52 -4.78 2.21
N ARG A 192 17.93 -4.38 0.99
CA ARG A 192 16.97 -3.94 -0.04
C ARG A 192 17.14 -4.63 -1.38
N TYR A 193 18.36 -4.83 -1.88
CA TYR A 193 18.64 -5.15 -3.29
C TYR A 193 19.43 -6.47 -3.47
N ASN A 194 19.07 -7.48 -2.68
CA ASN A 194 19.69 -8.81 -2.64
C ASN A 194 18.99 -9.81 -3.61
N CYS A 195 19.31 -11.10 -3.48
CA CYS A 195 18.69 -12.19 -4.24
C CYS A 195 17.16 -12.21 -4.18
N TYR A 196 16.64 -11.89 -3.00
CA TYR A 196 15.23 -11.82 -2.70
C TYR A 196 14.52 -10.70 -3.50
N PHE A 197 15.14 -9.51 -3.58
CA PHE A 197 14.64 -8.41 -4.39
C PHE A 197 14.51 -8.77 -5.87
N LEU A 198 15.51 -9.43 -6.45
CA LEU A 198 15.45 -9.83 -7.86
C LEU A 198 14.29 -10.79 -8.11
N CYS A 199 14.16 -11.84 -7.29
CA CYS A 199 13.09 -12.84 -7.43
C CYS A 199 11.71 -12.19 -7.39
N LEU A 200 11.46 -11.35 -6.39
CA LEU A 200 10.19 -10.65 -6.26
C LEU A 200 9.94 -9.62 -7.36
N THR A 201 10.98 -8.96 -7.87
CA THR A 201 10.84 -8.00 -8.97
C THR A 201 10.41 -8.72 -10.26
N ILE A 202 11.05 -9.86 -10.59
CA ILE A 202 10.67 -10.66 -11.76
C ILE A 202 9.23 -11.14 -11.62
N LEU A 203 8.87 -11.72 -10.46
CA LEU A 203 7.50 -12.18 -10.21
C LEU A 203 6.50 -11.03 -10.30
N ALA A 204 6.80 -9.85 -9.72
CA ALA A 204 5.89 -8.70 -9.73
C ALA A 204 5.62 -8.21 -11.14
N VAL A 205 6.67 -8.10 -11.97
CA VAL A 205 6.58 -7.61 -13.34
C VAL A 205 5.88 -8.62 -14.24
N LEU A 206 6.20 -9.91 -14.16
CA LEU A 206 5.52 -10.93 -14.97
C LEU A 206 4.05 -11.08 -14.58
N THR A 207 3.75 -11.08 -13.29
CA THR A 207 2.36 -11.09 -12.79
C THR A 207 1.59 -9.89 -13.30
N ARG A 208 2.19 -8.69 -13.24
CA ARG A 208 1.61 -7.47 -13.79
C ARG A 208 1.31 -7.60 -15.29
N ARG A 209 2.13 -8.33 -16.04
CA ARG A 209 1.89 -8.63 -17.46
C ARG A 209 0.76 -9.62 -17.69
N VAL A 210 0.66 -10.69 -16.91
CA VAL A 210 -0.51 -11.59 -16.94
C VAL A 210 -1.79 -10.77 -16.74
N ALA A 211 -1.74 -9.87 -15.76
CA ALA A 211 -2.81 -8.94 -15.42
C ALA A 211 -3.27 -8.05 -16.58
N SER A 212 -2.38 -7.70 -17.52
CA SER A 212 -2.67 -6.87 -18.71
C SER A 212 -3.49 -5.60 -18.39
N TRP A 213 -3.14 -4.84 -17.35
CA TRP A 213 -3.97 -3.70 -16.90
C TRP A 213 -4.18 -2.65 -17.99
N GLU A 214 -3.22 -2.49 -18.90
CA GLU A 214 -3.26 -1.55 -20.02
C GLU A 214 -4.35 -1.83 -21.05
N THR A 215 -4.81 -3.08 -21.15
CA THR A 215 -5.90 -3.50 -22.04
C THR A 215 -7.16 -3.92 -21.27
N ALA A 216 -7.12 -3.83 -19.94
CA ALA A 216 -8.25 -4.17 -19.09
C ALA A 216 -9.46 -3.25 -19.33
N ILE A 217 -9.22 -1.99 -19.71
CA ILE A 217 -10.25 -1.00 -19.99
C ILE A 217 -10.39 -0.84 -21.50
N THR A 218 -11.40 -1.49 -22.05
CA THR A 218 -11.85 -1.27 -23.43
C THR A 218 -12.69 0.01 -23.51
N THR A 219 -12.84 0.57 -24.71
CA THR A 219 -13.73 1.72 -24.97
C THR A 219 -15.16 1.49 -24.46
N ASP A 220 -15.72 0.30 -24.65
CA ASP A 220 -17.10 0.00 -24.21
C ASP A 220 -17.22 0.03 -22.68
N ILE A 221 -16.33 -0.69 -21.98
CA ILE A 221 -16.26 -0.66 -20.51
C ILE A 221 -16.05 0.76 -19.98
N TRP A 222 -15.15 1.54 -20.61
CA TRP A 222 -14.92 2.94 -20.24
C TRP A 222 -16.21 3.76 -20.36
N ASN A 223 -16.84 3.75 -21.53
CA ASN A 223 -18.07 4.49 -21.81
C ASN A 223 -19.19 4.08 -20.86
N ASP A 224 -19.42 2.76 -20.67
CA ASP A 224 -20.42 2.24 -19.73
C ASP A 224 -20.20 2.72 -18.29
N CYS A 225 -18.94 2.76 -17.84
CA CYS A 225 -18.60 3.21 -16.50
C CYS A 225 -18.76 4.73 -16.35
N ILE A 226 -18.35 5.51 -17.35
CA ILE A 226 -18.51 6.96 -17.36
C ILE A 226 -19.99 7.34 -17.40
N ILE A 227 -20.78 6.75 -18.31
CA ILE A 227 -22.22 7.00 -18.43
C ILE A 227 -22.92 6.72 -17.10
N ARG A 228 -22.74 5.52 -16.52
CA ARG A 228 -23.38 5.18 -15.24
C ARG A 228 -22.94 6.10 -14.09
N SER A 229 -21.68 6.50 -14.06
CA SER A 229 -21.17 7.41 -13.01
C SER A 229 -21.76 8.80 -13.16
N LEU A 230 -21.83 9.34 -14.38
CA LEU A 230 -22.39 10.64 -14.67
C LEU A 230 -23.91 10.66 -14.53
N ASP A 231 -24.62 9.62 -14.95
CA ASP A 231 -26.07 9.48 -14.76
C ASP A 231 -26.42 9.45 -13.27
N LYS A 232 -25.61 8.77 -12.46
CA LYS A 232 -25.78 8.80 -11.00
C LYS A 232 -25.65 10.23 -10.48
N VAL A 233 -24.69 11.01 -10.98
CA VAL A 233 -24.46 12.40 -10.58
C VAL A 233 -25.58 13.33 -11.08
N SER A 234 -26.09 13.13 -12.29
CA SER A 234 -27.21 13.88 -12.87
C SER A 234 -28.53 13.64 -12.13
N ASN A 235 -28.74 12.42 -11.63
CA ASN A 235 -29.97 12.03 -10.95
C ASN A 235 -30.00 12.36 -9.45
N LEU A 236 -28.95 12.98 -8.90
CA LEU A 236 -28.95 13.44 -7.52
C LEU A 236 -29.94 14.59 -7.36
N GLY A 237 -30.81 14.50 -6.36
CA GLY A 237 -31.70 15.60 -6.01
C GLY A 237 -30.91 16.85 -5.56
N LEU A 238 -31.53 18.03 -5.59
CA LEU A 238 -30.92 19.29 -5.13
C LEU A 238 -30.35 19.20 -3.70
N GLU A 239 -30.99 18.44 -2.81
CA GLU A 239 -30.50 18.22 -1.44
C GLU A 239 -29.20 17.40 -1.41
N GLU A 240 -29.10 16.36 -2.24
CA GLU A 240 -27.89 15.55 -2.37
C GLU A 240 -26.79 16.26 -3.15
N ALA A 241 -27.15 17.13 -4.11
CA ALA A 241 -26.23 17.97 -4.87
C ALA A 241 -25.41 18.91 -3.97
N THR A 242 -25.88 19.22 -2.76
CA THR A 242 -25.09 19.97 -1.78
C THR A 242 -23.81 19.25 -1.32
N GLN A 243 -23.76 17.91 -1.48
CA GLN A 243 -22.57 17.09 -1.24
C GLN A 243 -21.53 17.19 -2.37
N TYR A 244 -21.89 17.89 -3.46
CA TYR A 244 -21.08 18.06 -4.67
C TYR A 244 -20.85 19.56 -4.88
N PRO A 245 -19.76 20.12 -4.32
CA PRO A 245 -19.61 21.57 -4.24
C PRO A 245 -19.61 22.28 -5.60
N ILE A 246 -19.24 21.58 -6.67
CA ILE A 246 -19.30 22.09 -8.04
C ILE A 246 -20.72 22.15 -8.60
N LEU A 247 -21.56 21.14 -8.37
CA LEU A 247 -22.96 21.17 -8.80
C LEU A 247 -23.70 22.24 -8.02
N ARG A 248 -23.38 22.38 -6.72
CA ARG A 248 -23.85 23.48 -5.89
C ARG A 248 -23.38 24.82 -6.43
N LEU A 249 -22.13 24.96 -6.83
CA LEU A 249 -21.62 26.20 -7.44
C LEU A 249 -22.40 26.52 -8.71
N CYS A 250 -22.58 25.57 -9.63
CA CYS A 250 -23.38 25.77 -10.83
C CYS A 250 -24.83 26.19 -10.50
N ALA A 251 -25.45 25.58 -9.47
CA ALA A 251 -26.78 25.96 -9.01
C ALA A 251 -26.86 27.37 -8.42
N MET A 252 -25.78 27.84 -7.79
CA MET A 252 -25.69 29.20 -7.27
C MET A 252 -25.45 30.23 -8.39
N LEU A 253 -24.70 29.84 -9.41
CA LEU A 253 -24.37 30.68 -10.56
C LEU A 253 -25.57 30.84 -11.51
N ASP A 254 -26.35 29.76 -11.68
CA ASP A 254 -27.50 29.74 -12.57
C ASP A 254 -28.77 29.24 -11.85
N PRO A 255 -29.33 30.03 -10.92
CA PRO A 255 -30.46 29.61 -10.09
C PRO A 255 -31.76 29.44 -10.88
N ASP A 256 -31.86 30.06 -12.06
CA ASP A 256 -33.03 30.00 -12.94
C ASP A 256 -33.06 28.70 -13.77
N ASN A 257 -31.95 27.95 -13.79
CA ASN A 257 -31.84 26.69 -14.49
C ASN A 257 -32.32 25.54 -13.59
N PRO A 258 -33.33 24.74 -14.01
CA PRO A 258 -33.82 23.63 -13.21
C PRO A 258 -32.82 22.47 -13.11
N GLN A 259 -31.79 22.45 -13.96
CA GLN A 259 -30.71 21.46 -13.97
C GLN A 259 -29.34 22.13 -14.16
N PRO A 260 -28.90 22.93 -13.18
CA PRO A 260 -27.67 23.73 -13.33
C PRO A 260 -26.42 22.85 -13.44
N GLY A 261 -26.48 21.61 -12.94
CA GLY A 261 -25.44 20.60 -13.11
C GLY A 261 -25.38 19.95 -14.50
N ALA A 262 -26.44 20.06 -15.32
CA ALA A 262 -26.50 19.40 -16.63
C ALA A 262 -25.39 19.88 -17.56
N LEU A 263 -25.09 21.18 -17.56
CA LEU A 263 -24.01 21.74 -18.38
C LEU A 263 -22.67 21.07 -18.08
N VAL A 264 -22.28 20.99 -16.80
CA VAL A 264 -21.01 20.39 -16.38
C VAL A 264 -21.00 18.90 -16.67
N VAL A 265 -22.10 18.19 -16.38
CA VAL A 265 -22.18 16.75 -16.63
C VAL A 265 -22.15 16.44 -18.13
N ASP A 266 -22.81 17.22 -18.98
CA ASP A 266 -22.81 17.02 -20.42
C ASP A 266 -21.46 17.33 -21.05
N LYS A 267 -20.75 18.36 -20.58
CA LYS A 267 -19.37 18.64 -20.99
C LYS A 267 -18.42 17.53 -20.53
N LEU A 268 -18.54 17.04 -19.29
CA LEU A 268 -17.79 15.87 -18.80
C LEU A 268 -18.08 14.64 -19.66
N ARG A 269 -19.35 14.37 -19.95
CA ARG A 269 -19.79 13.23 -20.76
C ARG A 269 -19.20 13.31 -22.16
N SER A 270 -19.37 14.44 -22.83
CA SER A 270 -18.86 14.68 -24.18
C SER A 270 -17.33 14.55 -24.23
N HIS A 271 -16.63 15.17 -23.28
CA HIS A 271 -15.16 15.14 -23.23
C HIS A 271 -14.63 13.72 -22.96
N LEU A 272 -15.11 13.06 -21.91
CA LEU A 272 -14.59 11.75 -21.50
C LEU A 272 -14.96 10.62 -22.46
N ILE A 273 -16.08 10.72 -23.19
CA ILE A 273 -16.54 9.69 -24.14
C ILE A 273 -15.97 9.94 -25.54
N THR A 274 -16.02 11.18 -26.02
CA THR A 274 -15.68 11.51 -27.42
C THR A 274 -14.18 11.65 -27.61
N SER A 275 -13.44 12.07 -26.58
CA SER A 275 -11.99 12.17 -26.65
C SER A 275 -11.35 10.79 -26.50
N SER A 276 -10.94 10.19 -27.62
CA SER A 276 -10.06 9.01 -27.60
C SER A 276 -8.76 9.28 -26.83
N GLY A 277 -8.40 10.56 -26.65
CA GLY A 277 -7.27 11.01 -25.84
C GLY A 277 -7.41 10.66 -24.36
N CYS A 278 -8.60 10.77 -23.76
CA CYS A 278 -8.80 10.51 -22.34
C CYS A 278 -8.59 9.04 -21.98
N LEU A 279 -9.20 8.12 -22.74
CA LEU A 279 -8.98 6.68 -22.54
C LEU A 279 -7.51 6.32 -22.80
N TYR A 280 -6.88 6.92 -23.81
CA TYR A 280 -5.47 6.67 -24.08
C TYR A 280 -4.55 7.19 -22.96
N ALA A 281 -4.79 8.37 -22.41
CA ALA A 281 -4.07 8.92 -21.25
C ALA A 281 -4.27 8.02 -20.02
N HIS A 282 -5.50 7.57 -19.79
CA HIS A 282 -5.83 6.67 -18.69
C HIS A 282 -5.10 5.33 -18.82
N ASN A 283 -5.20 4.65 -19.97
CA ASN A 283 -4.49 3.40 -20.23
C ASN A 283 -2.97 3.60 -20.12
N ARG A 284 -2.43 4.74 -20.56
CA ARG A 284 -1.00 5.08 -20.39
C ARG A 284 -0.61 5.18 -18.91
N ALA A 285 -1.42 5.82 -18.06
CA ALA A 285 -1.16 5.86 -16.63
C ALA A 285 -1.27 4.48 -15.97
N MET A 286 -2.20 3.64 -16.43
CA MET A 286 -2.28 2.24 -15.97
C MET A 286 -1.03 1.45 -16.37
N SER A 287 -0.53 1.63 -17.59
CA SER A 287 0.72 1.05 -18.07
C SER A 287 1.91 1.50 -17.23
N GLY A 288 1.89 2.71 -16.68
CA GLY A 288 2.97 3.24 -15.83
C GLY A 288 3.01 2.68 -14.41
N ALA A 289 1.93 2.05 -13.94
CA ALA A 289 1.81 1.56 -12.57
C ALA A 289 2.11 0.06 -12.44
N LEU A 290 3.05 -0.27 -11.53
CA LEU A 290 3.35 -1.66 -11.16
C LEU A 290 2.38 -2.20 -10.09
N TRP A 291 2.04 -1.34 -9.13
CA TRP A 291 1.22 -1.69 -7.96
C TRP A 291 -0.20 -1.15 -8.09
N ARG A 292 -1.18 -1.88 -7.52
CA ARG A 292 -2.57 -1.40 -7.43
C ARG A 292 -2.69 -0.07 -6.67
N SER A 293 -1.88 0.13 -5.64
CA SER A 293 -1.85 1.40 -4.88
C SER A 293 -1.37 2.56 -5.74
N SER A 294 -0.33 2.34 -6.56
CA SER A 294 0.18 3.36 -7.49
C SER A 294 -0.79 3.58 -8.65
N LEU A 295 -1.50 2.55 -9.09
CA LEU A 295 -2.53 2.62 -10.13
C LEU A 295 -3.63 3.61 -9.75
N GLN A 296 -4.24 3.48 -8.56
CA GLN A 296 -5.29 4.40 -8.13
C GLN A 296 -4.81 5.86 -8.13
N ARG A 297 -3.58 6.10 -7.66
CA ARG A 297 -2.99 7.44 -7.65
C ARG A 297 -2.77 7.96 -9.08
N ALA A 298 -2.18 7.15 -9.96
CA ALA A 298 -1.90 7.54 -11.35
C ALA A 298 -3.20 7.88 -12.09
N LEU A 299 -4.23 7.04 -11.96
CA LEU A 299 -5.54 7.28 -12.56
C LEU A 299 -6.24 8.51 -11.99
N SER A 300 -6.09 8.77 -10.70
CA SER A 300 -6.59 10.00 -10.08
C SER A 300 -5.94 11.24 -10.70
N ILE A 301 -4.62 11.22 -10.89
CA ILE A 301 -3.87 12.35 -11.46
C ILE A 301 -4.31 12.62 -12.90
N GLU A 302 -4.37 11.59 -13.75
CA GLU A 302 -4.82 11.77 -15.14
C GLU A 302 -6.27 12.26 -15.20
N LEU A 303 -7.18 11.66 -14.43
CA LEU A 303 -8.56 12.09 -14.43
C LEU A 303 -8.68 13.55 -13.95
N LEU A 304 -7.94 13.96 -12.92
CA LEU A 304 -7.93 15.37 -12.50
C LEU A 304 -7.50 16.31 -13.64
N SER A 305 -6.49 15.94 -14.42
CA SER A 305 -6.08 16.70 -15.62
C SER A 305 -7.18 16.80 -16.68
N GLU A 306 -7.99 15.75 -16.83
CA GLU A 306 -9.14 15.78 -17.75
C GLU A 306 -10.27 16.69 -17.22
N PHE A 307 -10.51 16.68 -15.90
CA PHE A 307 -11.47 17.59 -15.29
C PHE A 307 -11.03 19.05 -15.44
N GLU A 308 -9.74 19.36 -15.33
CA GLU A 308 -9.22 20.70 -15.62
C GLU A 308 -9.52 21.15 -17.05
N SER A 309 -9.38 20.25 -18.03
CA SER A 309 -9.75 20.52 -19.42
C SER A 309 -11.25 20.78 -19.58
N VAL A 310 -12.09 20.02 -18.88
CA VAL A 310 -13.55 20.21 -18.93
C VAL A 310 -13.97 21.53 -18.28
N ILE A 311 -13.32 21.95 -17.19
CA ILE A 311 -13.60 23.24 -16.56
C ILE A 311 -13.35 24.38 -17.55
N LYS A 312 -12.24 24.33 -18.29
CA LYS A 312 -11.96 25.32 -19.34
C LYS A 312 -13.06 25.30 -20.41
N ALA A 313 -13.46 24.12 -20.86
CA ALA A 313 -14.53 23.97 -21.84
C ALA A 313 -15.93 24.42 -21.34
N VAL A 314 -16.17 24.35 -20.03
CA VAL A 314 -17.37 24.91 -19.39
C VAL A 314 -17.28 26.42 -19.28
N ALA A 315 -16.11 26.96 -18.93
CA ALA A 315 -15.89 28.41 -18.84
C ALA A 315 -16.03 29.10 -20.21
N GLU A 316 -15.56 28.44 -21.27
CA GLU A 316 -15.72 28.89 -22.66
C GLU A 316 -17.16 28.78 -23.19
N ASP A 317 -18.08 28.18 -22.43
CA ASP A 317 -19.48 28.02 -22.83
C ASP A 317 -20.24 29.35 -22.72
N SER A 318 -21.03 29.68 -23.76
CA SER A 318 -21.80 30.93 -23.83
C SER A 318 -22.97 31.03 -22.84
N SER A 319 -23.25 29.97 -22.07
CA SER A 319 -24.25 30.01 -21.01
C SER A 319 -23.89 31.01 -19.90
N ARG A 320 -24.90 31.44 -19.14
CA ARG A 320 -24.70 32.30 -17.96
C ARG A 320 -23.74 31.66 -16.96
N CYS A 321 -23.87 30.35 -16.72
CA CYS A 321 -22.97 29.59 -15.85
C CYS A 321 -21.53 29.59 -16.38
N GLY A 322 -21.34 29.34 -17.68
CA GLY A 322 -20.01 29.38 -18.31
C GLY A 322 -19.35 30.75 -18.20
N SER A 323 -20.07 31.82 -18.57
CA SER A 323 -19.58 33.20 -18.46
C SER A 323 -19.18 33.57 -17.03
N GLN A 324 -19.97 33.17 -16.03
CA GLN A 324 -19.62 33.45 -14.63
C GLN A 324 -18.44 32.61 -14.12
N ILE A 325 -18.29 31.37 -14.58
CA ILE A 325 -17.10 30.57 -14.30
C ILE A 325 -15.88 31.22 -14.94
N GLN A 326 -16.00 31.71 -16.17
CA GLN A 326 -14.96 32.45 -16.88
C GLN A 326 -14.60 33.75 -16.15
N ASP A 327 -15.59 34.52 -15.70
CA ASP A 327 -15.35 35.72 -14.88
C ASP A 327 -14.59 35.37 -13.58
N ILE A 328 -14.92 34.25 -12.92
CA ILE A 328 -14.19 33.77 -11.73
C ILE A 328 -12.74 33.39 -12.07
N ILE A 329 -12.49 32.86 -13.28
CA ILE A 329 -11.15 32.51 -13.77
C ILE A 329 -10.36 33.76 -14.17
N ASP A 330 -10.99 34.74 -14.81
CA ASP A 330 -10.34 35.94 -15.38
C ASP A 330 -10.11 37.04 -14.33
N THR A 331 -10.97 37.15 -13.31
CA THR A 331 -10.79 38.08 -12.17
C THR A 331 -9.62 37.70 -11.25
N SER A 332 -8.77 36.78 -11.72
CA SER A 332 -7.85 36.03 -10.90
C SER A 332 -6.37 36.42 -11.07
N ASP A 333 -5.98 37.27 -12.03
CA ASP A 333 -4.61 37.82 -12.11
C ASP A 333 -4.32 38.71 -10.87
N ASP A 334 -3.23 38.65 -10.10
CA ASP A 334 -1.83 38.32 -10.41
C ASP A 334 -1.11 37.66 -9.18
N ASP A 335 -1.83 37.45 -8.08
CA ASP A 335 -1.42 36.70 -6.87
C ASP A 335 -2.63 35.93 -6.26
N ALA A 336 -3.79 36.06 -6.92
CA ALA A 336 -5.09 35.56 -6.51
C ALA A 336 -5.52 34.30 -7.29
N ALA A 337 -5.03 34.04 -8.50
CA ALA A 337 -5.25 32.80 -9.28
C ALA A 337 -4.59 31.61 -8.64
N THR A 338 -3.36 31.78 -8.18
CA THR A 338 -2.70 30.83 -7.30
C THR A 338 -3.41 30.70 -5.94
N ARG A 339 -4.40 31.54 -5.63
CA ARG A 339 -5.29 31.43 -4.44
C ARG A 339 -6.75 31.07 -4.75
N ILE A 340 -7.18 31.06 -6.02
CA ILE A 340 -8.53 30.67 -6.48
C ILE A 340 -8.48 29.29 -7.16
N LEU A 341 -7.61 29.10 -8.16
CA LEU A 341 -7.19 27.77 -8.63
C LEU A 341 -6.27 27.09 -7.63
N GLY A 342 -5.46 27.84 -6.88
CA GLY A 342 -4.84 27.35 -5.64
C GLY A 342 -5.65 27.66 -4.38
N ASN A 343 -6.95 28.02 -4.52
CA ASN A 343 -7.87 27.86 -3.40
C ASN A 343 -7.95 26.36 -3.22
N LYS A 344 -7.28 25.88 -2.18
CA LYS A 344 -7.43 24.50 -1.73
C LYS A 344 -8.91 24.11 -1.63
N LYS A 345 -9.84 25.06 -1.54
CA LYS A 345 -11.29 24.86 -1.65
C LYS A 345 -11.79 24.56 -3.06
N LEU A 346 -11.58 25.38 -4.10
CA LEU A 346 -12.15 25.11 -5.44
C LEU A 346 -11.46 23.93 -6.12
N ALA A 347 -10.12 23.89 -6.15
CA ALA A 347 -9.38 22.70 -6.57
C ALA A 347 -9.71 21.50 -5.67
N GLY A 348 -9.97 21.72 -4.37
CA GLY A 348 -10.46 20.69 -3.46
C GLY A 348 -11.87 20.19 -3.80
N HIS A 349 -12.75 21.06 -4.27
CA HIS A 349 -14.11 20.75 -4.71
C HIS A 349 -14.10 19.91 -5.98
N PHE A 350 -13.26 20.28 -6.96
CA PHE A 350 -13.04 19.47 -8.16
C PHE A 350 -12.33 18.16 -7.84
N THR A 351 -11.35 18.18 -6.94
CA THR A 351 -10.74 16.95 -6.43
C THR A 351 -11.77 16.06 -5.74
N THR A 352 -12.72 16.63 -5.03
CA THR A 352 -13.82 15.91 -4.37
C THR A 352 -14.77 15.32 -5.39
N LEU A 353 -15.18 16.10 -6.41
CA LEU A 353 -16.00 15.61 -7.52
C LEU A 353 -15.29 14.49 -8.29
N ALA A 354 -14.04 14.70 -8.69
CA ALA A 354 -13.22 13.72 -9.38
C ALA A 354 -13.10 12.45 -8.53
N LYS A 355 -12.85 12.55 -7.22
CA LYS A 355 -12.87 11.38 -6.32
C LYS A 355 -14.24 10.71 -6.26
N GLN A 356 -15.34 11.46 -6.24
CA GLN A 356 -16.70 10.90 -6.17
C GLN A 356 -17.16 10.26 -7.48
N VAL A 357 -16.64 10.70 -8.64
CA VAL A 357 -16.82 10.02 -9.93
C VAL A 357 -15.86 8.82 -10.03
N LEU A 358 -14.61 9.00 -9.59
CA LEU A 358 -13.55 8.00 -9.68
C LEU A 358 -13.78 6.82 -8.74
N VAL A 359 -14.30 7.01 -7.52
CA VAL A 359 -14.48 5.92 -6.56
C VAL A 359 -15.49 4.89 -7.09
N PRO A 360 -16.71 5.26 -7.54
CA PRO A 360 -17.63 4.35 -8.20
C PRO A 360 -17.04 3.72 -9.46
N PHE A 361 -16.38 4.51 -10.30
CA PHE A 361 -15.68 4.03 -11.49
C PHE A 361 -14.64 2.94 -11.13
N MET A 362 -13.75 3.22 -10.17
CA MET A 362 -12.68 2.31 -9.73
C MET A 362 -13.24 1.06 -9.05
N ASN A 363 -14.36 1.18 -8.35
CA ASN A 363 -15.04 0.04 -7.74
C ASN A 363 -15.67 -0.87 -8.79
N ASP A 364 -16.36 -0.30 -9.79
CA ASP A 364 -16.94 -1.07 -10.90
C ASP A 364 -15.85 -1.69 -11.77
N PHE A 365 -14.81 -0.90 -12.09
CA PHE A 365 -13.61 -1.36 -12.79
C PHE A 365 -12.96 -2.52 -12.04
N SER A 366 -12.63 -2.36 -10.75
CA SER A 366 -12.01 -3.42 -9.95
C SER A 366 -12.84 -4.69 -9.96
N ARG A 367 -14.18 -4.59 -9.89
CA ARG A 367 -15.08 -5.74 -9.90
C ARG A 367 -15.06 -6.47 -11.24
N ARG A 368 -15.21 -5.74 -12.35
CA ARG A 368 -15.17 -6.31 -13.71
C ARG A 368 -13.80 -6.90 -14.03
N TYR A 369 -12.74 -6.23 -13.58
CA TYR A 369 -11.36 -6.67 -13.76
C TYR A 369 -11.07 -7.98 -13.00
N GLN A 370 -11.44 -8.05 -11.72
CA GLN A 370 -11.25 -9.26 -10.89
C GLN A 370 -12.00 -10.47 -11.45
N ALA A 371 -13.18 -10.26 -12.05
CA ALA A 371 -13.93 -11.34 -12.68
C ALA A 371 -13.21 -11.97 -13.90
N ARG A 372 -12.35 -11.21 -14.59
CA ARG A 372 -11.70 -11.62 -15.85
C ARG A 372 -10.36 -12.33 -15.65
N GLN A 373 -9.68 -12.10 -14.53
CA GLN A 373 -8.28 -12.46 -14.34
C GLN A 373 -8.14 -13.52 -13.24
N ARG A 374 -7.91 -14.79 -13.61
CA ARG A 374 -7.72 -15.91 -12.66
C ARG A 374 -6.41 -16.64 -12.98
N MET A 375 -5.61 -16.96 -11.97
CA MET A 375 -4.43 -17.82 -12.09
C MET A 375 -4.59 -19.04 -11.17
N GLU A 376 -4.05 -20.19 -11.60
CA GLU A 376 -4.07 -21.43 -10.82
C GLU A 376 -2.85 -21.54 -9.89
N TRP A 377 -3.08 -22.08 -8.68
CA TRP A 377 -2.09 -22.20 -7.61
C TRP A 377 -1.95 -23.65 -7.16
N LEU A 378 -0.70 -24.11 -6.97
CA LEU A 378 -0.38 -25.46 -6.48
C LEU A 378 0.44 -25.38 -5.19
N GLU A 379 -0.12 -25.89 -4.09
CA GLU A 379 0.54 -26.04 -2.78
C GLU A 379 0.82 -27.53 -2.44
N THR A 380 1.72 -27.81 -1.49
CA THR A 380 2.05 -29.17 -0.97
C THR A 380 1.63 -29.35 0.50
N PRO A 381 1.22 -30.55 0.98
CA PRO A 381 0.26 -30.67 2.12
C PRO A 381 0.84 -31.09 3.49
N ILE A 382 0.37 -30.46 4.60
CA ILE A 382 0.37 -30.93 6.03
C ILE A 382 -0.88 -30.34 6.75
N PRO A 383 -1.58 -31.05 7.69
CA PRO A 383 -3.01 -30.79 8.00
C PRO A 383 -3.28 -29.80 9.16
N PHE A 384 -4.20 -28.85 8.94
CA PHE A 384 -4.59 -27.77 9.87
C PHE A 384 -6.12 -27.55 9.88
N TYR A 385 -6.86 -28.50 10.45
CA TYR A 385 -8.27 -28.30 10.79
C TYR A 385 -8.34 -27.92 12.27
N LEU A 386 -8.66 -26.65 12.58
CA LEU A 386 -9.34 -26.16 13.80
C LEU A 386 -9.26 -24.61 13.92
N GLY A 387 -8.33 -23.95 13.24
CA GLY A 387 -8.13 -22.48 13.37
C GLY A 387 -9.11 -21.61 12.57
N VAL A 388 -9.70 -22.12 11.48
CA VAL A 388 -10.58 -21.32 10.60
C VAL A 388 -11.94 -21.04 11.24
N LEU A 389 -12.41 -21.91 12.14
CA LEU A 389 -13.70 -21.69 12.80
C LEU A 389 -13.68 -20.52 13.78
N SER A 390 -12.54 -20.20 14.41
CA SER A 390 -12.48 -19.13 15.42
C SER A 390 -12.47 -17.72 14.82
N VAL A 391 -11.92 -17.56 13.61
CA VAL A 391 -11.90 -16.27 12.90
C VAL A 391 -13.27 -15.91 12.34
N ILE A 392 -14.02 -16.90 11.86
CA ILE A 392 -15.40 -16.70 11.40
C ILE A 392 -16.31 -16.37 12.59
N LEU A 393 -16.11 -17.00 13.76
CA LEU A 393 -16.87 -16.70 14.96
C LEU A 393 -16.50 -15.33 15.58
N GLY A 394 -15.26 -14.86 15.42
CA GLY A 394 -14.83 -13.53 15.88
C GLY A 394 -15.37 -12.37 15.03
N ALA A 395 -15.54 -12.55 13.72
CA ALA A 395 -15.96 -11.51 12.79
C ALA A 395 -17.47 -11.15 12.86
N VAL A 396 -18.28 -11.99 13.51
CA VAL A 396 -19.73 -11.74 13.69
C VAL A 396 -20.01 -10.79 14.87
N SER A 397 -19.01 -10.44 15.68
CA SER A 397 -19.22 -9.61 16.88
C SER A 397 -19.43 -8.10 16.62
N ALA A 398 -18.82 -7.53 15.57
CA ALA A 398 -18.87 -6.09 15.31
C ALA A 398 -20.24 -5.57 14.80
N PRO A 399 -20.98 -6.30 13.94
CA PRO A 399 -22.35 -5.93 13.56
C PRO A 399 -23.34 -6.08 14.72
N VAL A 400 -23.13 -7.07 15.59
CA VAL A 400 -23.97 -7.34 16.78
C VAL A 400 -23.80 -6.25 17.84
N LEU A 401 -22.58 -5.72 18.01
CA LEU A 401 -22.30 -4.57 18.88
C LEU A 401 -22.94 -3.26 18.39
N LYS A 402 -23.02 -3.04 17.06
CA LYS A 402 -23.75 -1.90 16.48
C LYS A 402 -25.26 -2.02 16.64
N LEU A 403 -25.80 -3.24 16.54
CA LEU A 403 -27.23 -3.50 16.78
C LEU A 403 -27.59 -3.34 18.26
N ALA A 404 -26.73 -3.82 19.17
CA ALA A 404 -26.88 -3.60 20.61
C ALA A 404 -26.86 -2.12 20.98
N HIS A 405 -25.94 -1.32 20.40
CA HIS A 405 -25.90 0.12 20.63
C HIS A 405 -27.15 0.86 20.11
N SER A 406 -27.76 0.39 19.01
CA SER A 406 -29.00 0.96 18.49
C SER A 406 -30.22 0.63 19.35
N ILE A 407 -30.24 -0.54 20.00
CA ILE A 407 -31.31 -0.95 20.92
C ILE A 407 -31.17 -0.24 22.27
N LEU A 408 -29.94 0.05 22.71
CA LEU A 408 -29.63 0.74 23.97
C LEU A 408 -29.82 2.27 23.92
N SER A 409 -30.24 2.81 22.78
CA SER A 409 -30.51 4.25 22.61
C SER A 409 -31.94 4.65 22.98
N ASP A 410 -32.80 3.69 23.34
CA ASP A 410 -34.19 3.92 23.71
C ASP A 410 -34.34 4.06 25.23
N LYS A 411 -35.20 4.99 25.66
CA LYS A 411 -34.97 5.81 26.87
C LYS A 411 -35.47 5.27 28.22
N ASP A 412 -35.92 4.02 28.31
CA ASP A 412 -36.52 3.52 29.55
C ASP A 412 -35.80 2.26 30.08
N ASP A 413 -35.03 2.47 31.16
CA ASP A 413 -34.39 1.50 32.07
C ASP A 413 -33.10 0.77 31.62
N PRO A 414 -31.90 1.34 31.89
CA PRO A 414 -30.62 0.76 31.48
C PRO A 414 -29.98 -0.19 32.51
N GLY A 415 -30.62 -0.50 33.65
CA GLY A 415 -29.92 -1.14 34.79
C GLY A 415 -29.91 -2.67 34.81
N GLY A 416 -30.94 -3.34 34.28
CA GLY A 416 -31.18 -4.77 34.59
C GLY A 416 -30.58 -5.78 33.62
N ILE A 417 -30.50 -5.45 32.32
CA ILE A 417 -30.26 -6.45 31.26
C ILE A 417 -28.77 -6.62 30.93
N VAL A 418 -27.97 -5.56 31.14
CA VAL A 418 -26.53 -5.54 30.84
C VAL A 418 -25.74 -6.48 31.75
N MET A 419 -26.14 -6.63 33.02
CA MET A 419 -25.46 -7.49 33.99
C MET A 419 -25.69 -8.99 33.76
N GLN A 420 -26.87 -9.40 33.26
CA GLN A 420 -27.16 -10.81 32.94
C GLN A 420 -26.46 -11.28 31.67
N TYR A 421 -26.29 -10.40 30.67
CA TYR A 421 -25.64 -10.77 29.41
C TYR A 421 -24.10 -10.76 29.51
N ALA A 422 -23.52 -9.81 30.24
CA ALA A 422 -22.07 -9.76 30.49
C ALA A 422 -21.59 -10.98 31.32
N ALA A 423 -22.38 -11.42 32.30
CA ALA A 423 -22.08 -12.63 33.08
C ALA A 423 -22.18 -13.93 32.25
N SER A 424 -23.03 -13.96 31.21
CA SER A 424 -23.22 -15.13 30.35
C SER A 424 -22.11 -15.28 29.30
N VAL A 425 -21.53 -14.16 28.84
CA VAL A 425 -20.44 -14.15 27.84
C VAL A 425 -19.07 -14.43 28.48
N LEU A 426 -18.89 -14.12 29.77
CA LEU A 426 -17.64 -14.37 30.51
C LEU A 426 -17.49 -15.81 31.03
N LEU A 427 -18.50 -16.66 30.87
CA LEU A 427 -18.46 -18.07 31.30
C LEU A 427 -17.96 -19.05 30.22
N VAL A 428 -17.56 -18.58 29.03
CA VAL A 428 -17.18 -19.45 27.90
C VAL A 428 -15.67 -19.62 27.71
N ASP A 429 -14.81 -18.89 28.43
CA ASP A 429 -13.36 -19.13 28.34
C ASP A 429 -12.73 -19.23 29.73
N GLY A 430 -12.68 -20.46 30.23
CA GLY A 430 -12.12 -20.78 31.54
C GLY A 430 -10.60 -20.62 31.56
N LYS A 431 -10.11 -19.43 31.94
CA LYS A 431 -8.75 -19.24 32.49
C LYS A 431 -8.68 -18.13 33.56
N ASP A 432 -7.91 -18.43 34.60
CA ASP A 432 -7.74 -17.78 35.92
C ASP A 432 -7.24 -16.31 35.97
N LYS A 433 -7.60 -15.44 35.02
CA LYS A 433 -7.20 -14.00 35.07
C LYS A 433 -8.34 -13.01 35.14
N THR A 434 -9.58 -13.49 35.20
CA THR A 434 -10.80 -12.69 35.26
C THR A 434 -10.94 -11.91 36.58
N HIS A 435 -10.38 -12.41 37.69
CA HIS A 435 -10.43 -11.71 38.97
C HIS A 435 -9.55 -10.45 39.03
N GLU A 436 -8.31 -10.49 38.51
CA GLU A 436 -7.40 -9.33 38.54
C GLU A 436 -7.92 -8.16 37.70
N ILE A 437 -8.60 -8.44 36.58
CA ILE A 437 -9.15 -7.40 35.69
C ILE A 437 -10.42 -6.78 36.30
N ALA A 438 -11.26 -7.59 36.93
CA ALA A 438 -12.44 -7.09 37.63
C ALA A 438 -12.08 -6.20 38.83
N ASP A 439 -11.02 -6.56 39.56
CA ASP A 439 -10.52 -5.78 40.70
C ASP A 439 -9.87 -4.46 40.25
N ALA A 440 -9.10 -4.47 39.15
CA ALA A 440 -8.50 -3.26 38.57
C ALA A 440 -9.55 -2.24 38.07
N ILE A 441 -10.61 -2.73 37.42
CA ILE A 441 -11.72 -1.87 36.94
C ILE A 441 -12.51 -1.31 38.12
N THR A 442 -12.69 -2.09 39.18
CA THR A 442 -13.38 -1.66 40.40
C THR A 442 -12.58 -0.58 41.16
N GLU A 443 -11.25 -0.69 41.20
CA GLU A 443 -10.34 0.32 41.77
C GLU A 443 -10.36 1.64 40.97
N GLU A 444 -10.34 1.59 39.64
CA GLU A 444 -10.39 2.77 38.76
C GLU A 444 -11.73 3.53 38.89
N ILE A 445 -12.84 2.80 39.04
CA ILE A 445 -14.18 3.38 39.24
C ILE A 445 -14.31 4.02 40.63
N LYS A 446 -13.74 3.40 41.68
CA LYS A 446 -13.68 4.00 43.02
C LYS A 446 -12.86 5.30 43.00
N SER A 447 -11.70 5.29 42.35
CA SER A 447 -10.83 6.45 42.12
C SER A 447 -11.54 7.61 41.41
N SER A 448 -12.31 7.32 40.36
CA SER A 448 -13.08 8.35 39.62
C SER A 448 -14.27 8.89 40.40
N SER A 449 -14.90 8.07 41.26
CA SER A 449 -16.00 8.51 42.13
C SER A 449 -15.54 9.42 43.28
N GLU A 450 -14.32 9.23 43.78
CA GLU A 450 -13.70 10.11 44.79
C GLU A 450 -13.28 11.47 44.19
N PHE A 451 -12.89 11.47 42.91
CA PHE A 451 -12.55 12.71 42.18
C PHE A 451 -13.78 13.61 41.97
N HIS A 452 -14.96 13.03 41.72
CA HIS A 452 -16.20 13.79 41.57
C HIS A 452 -16.77 14.32 42.90
N ASN A 453 -16.56 13.59 44.01
CA ASN A 453 -16.98 14.06 45.33
C ASN A 453 -16.10 15.19 45.88
N THR A 454 -14.83 15.29 45.47
CA THR A 454 -13.94 16.38 45.90
C THR A 454 -14.19 17.69 45.14
N ALA A 455 -14.71 17.62 43.91
CA ALA A 455 -15.07 18.78 43.11
C ALA A 455 -16.40 19.45 43.54
N SER A 456 -17.29 18.70 44.20
CA SER A 456 -18.58 19.22 44.67
C SER A 456 -18.49 20.00 45.99
N THR A 457 -17.50 19.72 46.83
CA THR A 457 -17.29 20.39 48.13
C THR A 457 -16.55 21.72 48.07
N THR A 458 -15.97 22.10 46.92
CA THR A 458 -15.22 23.37 46.78
C THR A 458 -16.05 24.52 46.19
N VAL A 459 -17.35 24.30 45.90
CA VAL A 459 -18.24 25.32 45.30
C VAL A 459 -19.34 25.80 46.27
N MET A 460 -19.37 25.31 47.51
CA MET A 460 -20.42 25.62 48.50
C MET A 460 -19.92 26.36 49.76
N ASP A 461 -18.76 27.03 49.72
CA ASP A 461 -18.20 27.77 50.87
C ASP A 461 -17.82 29.23 50.55
N THR A 462 -18.62 29.95 49.74
CA THR A 462 -18.38 31.40 49.55
C THR A 462 -19.65 32.24 49.41
N VAL A 463 -20.68 31.96 50.21
CA VAL A 463 -21.77 32.92 50.45
C VAL A 463 -22.34 32.73 51.86
N ALA A 464 -21.73 33.34 52.89
CA ALA A 464 -22.42 33.71 54.14
C ALA A 464 -21.52 34.56 55.06
N SER A 465 -21.82 35.86 55.13
CA SER A 465 -21.49 36.89 56.17
C SER A 465 -21.12 38.20 55.43
N ASP A 466 -21.78 39.34 55.54
CA ASP A 466 -22.34 40.03 56.72
C ASP A 466 -23.28 41.18 56.23
N PRO A 467 -24.14 41.77 57.08
CA PRO A 467 -25.35 42.51 56.71
C PRO A 467 -25.19 44.04 56.77
N GLY A 468 -26.14 44.77 56.18
CA GLY A 468 -26.44 46.14 56.64
C GLY A 468 -27.03 47.11 55.61
N VAL A 469 -28.27 47.51 55.90
CA VAL A 469 -28.84 48.87 55.72
C VAL A 469 -29.45 49.27 54.36
N ASP A 470 -30.78 49.15 54.35
CA ASP A 470 -31.85 50.12 54.01
C ASP A 470 -31.98 50.90 52.67
N GLN A 471 -33.18 50.68 52.10
CA GLN A 471 -34.17 51.62 51.52
C GLN A 471 -33.77 52.59 50.39
N CYS A 472 -34.40 52.43 49.20
CA CYS A 472 -35.63 53.13 48.78
C CYS A 472 -35.74 53.35 47.24
N ASN A 473 -36.96 53.16 46.72
CA ASN A 473 -37.60 53.76 45.52
C ASN A 473 -37.36 53.27 44.06
N LEU A 474 -38.29 52.40 43.63
CA LEU A 474 -39.35 52.56 42.60
C LEU A 474 -39.21 53.53 41.38
N LYS A 475 -39.60 52.96 40.21
CA LYS A 475 -40.04 53.54 38.90
C LYS A 475 -38.87 53.84 37.91
N THR A 476 -38.87 53.44 36.63
CA THR A 476 -39.91 53.63 35.60
C THR A 476 -39.62 52.78 34.32
N LEU A 477 -40.70 52.50 33.59
CA LEU A 477 -40.92 51.81 32.29
C LEU A 477 -40.12 52.23 31.03
N HIS A 478 -40.21 51.32 30.02
CA HIS A 478 -40.18 51.51 28.55
C HIS A 478 -38.79 51.65 27.87
N ALA A 479 -38.44 51.04 26.70
CA ALA A 479 -39.21 50.47 25.58
C ALA A 479 -38.34 49.60 24.62
N ARG A 480 -39.02 48.73 23.83
CA ARG A 480 -38.79 48.31 22.41
C ARG A 480 -37.65 47.32 22.00
N SER A 481 -38.08 46.06 21.75
CA SER A 481 -38.04 45.28 20.48
C SER A 481 -36.70 44.83 19.82
N PRO A 482 -36.69 43.89 18.83
CA PRO A 482 -36.37 42.46 19.04
C PRO A 482 -35.32 41.88 18.05
N VAL A 483 -35.22 40.55 18.03
CA VAL A 483 -34.65 39.61 17.02
C VAL A 483 -33.34 38.94 17.44
N GLY A 484 -33.30 37.62 17.29
CA GLY A 484 -32.31 36.76 17.92
C GLY A 484 -31.04 36.53 17.12
N GLU A 485 -29.99 36.16 17.83
CA GLU A 485 -28.80 35.49 17.31
C GLU A 485 -28.35 34.48 18.37
N LEU A 486 -28.53 33.18 18.07
CA LEU A 486 -27.90 32.09 18.80
C LEU A 486 -26.67 31.66 18.00
N SER A 487 -25.53 32.24 18.35
CA SER A 487 -24.21 31.80 17.88
C SER A 487 -23.67 30.78 18.88
N LEU A 488 -23.62 29.50 18.48
CA LEU A 488 -22.89 28.44 19.18
C LEU A 488 -21.54 28.23 18.47
N PRO A 489 -20.38 28.39 19.14
CA PRO A 489 -19.11 27.95 18.60
C PRO A 489 -18.88 26.48 18.97
N LEU A 490 -18.82 25.61 17.97
CA LEU A 490 -18.27 24.25 18.08
C LEU A 490 -16.75 24.35 18.29
N LEU A 491 -16.35 24.63 19.53
CA LEU A 491 -14.99 24.39 20.01
C LEU A 491 -14.78 22.87 20.09
N LEU A 492 -14.16 22.30 19.05
CA LEU A 492 -13.60 20.95 19.11
C LEU A 492 -12.56 20.93 20.23
N CYS A 493 -12.88 20.19 21.28
CA CYS A 493 -12.05 20.06 22.47
C CYS A 493 -10.67 19.50 22.08
N PRO A 494 -9.55 20.13 22.50
CA PRO A 494 -8.20 19.76 22.09
C PRO A 494 -7.76 18.35 22.54
N PHE A 495 -8.57 17.67 23.35
CA PHE A 495 -8.33 16.30 23.81
C PHE A 495 -8.94 15.21 22.92
N VAL A 496 -9.94 15.55 22.09
CA VAL A 496 -10.69 14.55 21.29
C VAL A 496 -9.93 14.15 20.03
N VAL A 497 -9.25 15.09 19.37
CA VAL A 497 -8.49 14.80 18.14
C VAL A 497 -7.25 13.93 18.41
N PRO A 498 -6.45 14.18 19.47
CA PRO A 498 -5.38 13.27 19.86
C PRO A 498 -5.90 11.88 20.24
N ALA A 499 -6.99 11.79 21.02
CA ALA A 499 -7.58 10.51 21.41
C ALA A 499 -8.08 9.70 20.20
N LEU A 500 -8.70 10.33 19.21
CA LEU A 500 -9.15 9.65 17.98
C LEU A 500 -7.98 9.23 17.09
N LEU A 501 -6.90 10.01 17.05
CA LEU A 501 -5.67 9.63 16.34
C LEU A 501 -4.93 8.48 17.04
N ASP A 502 -4.96 8.44 18.38
CA ASP A 502 -4.38 7.37 19.17
C ASP A 502 -5.22 6.09 19.09
N ILE A 503 -6.55 6.19 19.04
CA ILE A 503 -7.44 5.06 18.75
C ILE A 503 -7.22 4.56 17.32
N GLY A 504 -7.14 5.44 16.33
CA GLY A 504 -6.85 5.05 14.95
C GLY A 504 -5.50 4.37 14.79
N ARG A 505 -4.49 4.83 15.55
CA ARG A 505 -3.16 4.22 15.61
C ARG A 505 -3.19 2.88 16.33
N ALA A 506 -3.88 2.77 17.47
CA ALA A 506 -4.01 1.53 18.22
C ALA A 506 -4.76 0.45 17.41
N VAL A 507 -5.82 0.83 16.68
CA VAL A 507 -6.57 -0.08 15.79
C VAL A 507 -5.70 -0.52 14.61
N GLU A 508 -4.91 0.37 14.02
CA GLU A 508 -3.99 -0.02 12.94
C GLU A 508 -2.81 -0.86 13.48
N GLU A 509 -2.28 -0.55 14.66
CA GLU A 509 -1.22 -1.35 15.31
C GLU A 509 -1.74 -2.72 15.77
N GLU A 510 -2.98 -2.83 16.22
CA GLU A 510 -3.63 -4.09 16.55
C GLU A 510 -3.95 -4.88 15.27
N ARG A 511 -4.48 -4.24 14.22
CA ARG A 511 -4.66 -4.87 12.91
C ARG A 511 -3.35 -5.37 12.33
N GLN A 512 -2.30 -4.54 12.34
CA GLN A 512 -0.96 -4.92 11.90
C GLN A 512 -0.31 -5.93 12.84
N GLY A 513 -0.63 -5.93 14.13
CA GLY A 513 -0.20 -6.89 15.13
C GLY A 513 -0.89 -8.24 15.00
N ILE A 514 -2.16 -8.26 14.63
CA ILE A 514 -2.94 -9.46 14.29
C ILE A 514 -2.41 -10.02 12.98
N ILE A 515 -2.25 -9.19 11.93
CA ILE A 515 -1.57 -9.57 10.69
C ILE A 515 -0.17 -10.12 11.01
N ALA A 516 0.64 -9.40 11.78
CA ALA A 516 2.00 -9.80 12.10
C ALA A 516 2.08 -11.04 12.99
N ARG A 517 1.10 -11.34 13.87
CA ARG A 517 1.04 -12.58 14.65
C ARG A 517 0.55 -13.75 13.80
N VAL A 518 -0.47 -13.51 12.98
CA VAL A 518 -0.94 -14.43 11.93
C VAL A 518 0.19 -14.79 10.97
N PHE A 519 1.17 -13.92 10.78
CA PHE A 519 2.31 -14.15 9.88
C PHE A 519 3.68 -14.41 10.57
N SER A 520 3.84 -14.15 11.88
CA SER A 520 5.11 -14.40 12.61
C SER A 520 5.16 -15.77 13.27
N GLU A 521 4.00 -16.37 13.54
CA GLU A 521 3.89 -17.74 14.04
C GLU A 521 3.45 -18.74 12.95
N ALA A 522 3.11 -18.25 11.74
CA ALA A 522 2.72 -19.08 10.61
C ALA A 522 3.82 -19.10 9.53
N GLU A 523 4.38 -20.28 9.29
CA GLU A 523 4.90 -20.58 7.96
C GLU A 523 3.72 -20.66 6.98
N ALA A 524 3.51 -19.56 6.25
CA ALA A 524 2.66 -19.36 5.07
C ALA A 524 1.16 -19.75 5.16
N PRO A 525 0.25 -18.89 4.65
CA PRO A 525 -1.16 -19.22 4.55
C PRO A 525 -1.38 -20.35 3.53
N ASN A 526 -2.04 -21.44 3.95
CA ASN A 526 -2.48 -22.53 3.09
C ASN A 526 -3.84 -22.17 2.48
N ILE A 527 -3.84 -21.80 1.21
CA ILE A 527 -5.04 -21.45 0.45
C ILE A 527 -5.21 -22.50 -0.66
N HIS A 528 -6.00 -23.54 -0.39
CA HIS A 528 -6.61 -24.35 -1.46
C HIS A 528 -7.77 -23.59 -2.11
N ASN A 529 -7.50 -22.38 -2.61
CA ASN A 529 -8.41 -21.67 -3.48
C ASN A 529 -7.82 -21.75 -4.89
N PRO A 530 -8.45 -22.48 -5.83
CA PRO A 530 -7.91 -22.69 -7.18
C PRO A 530 -7.80 -21.42 -8.03
N GLU A 531 -8.08 -20.23 -7.48
CA GLU A 531 -8.20 -18.99 -8.26
C GLU A 531 -7.63 -17.80 -7.49
N VAL A 532 -6.31 -17.62 -7.55
CA VAL A 532 -5.67 -16.37 -7.08
C VAL A 532 -5.52 -15.45 -8.28
N THR A 533 -6.13 -14.28 -8.22
CA THR A 533 -5.95 -13.27 -9.28
C THR A 533 -4.51 -12.72 -9.29
N PRO A 534 -3.99 -12.21 -10.42
CA PRO A 534 -2.68 -11.55 -10.47
C PRO A 534 -2.50 -10.46 -9.41
N THR A 535 -3.58 -9.71 -9.12
CA THR A 535 -3.58 -8.66 -8.11
C THR A 535 -3.50 -9.21 -6.68
N GLU A 536 -4.18 -10.32 -6.40
CA GLU A 536 -4.06 -11.02 -5.12
C GLU A 536 -2.66 -11.60 -4.96
N PHE A 537 -2.06 -12.18 -5.99
CA PHE A 537 -0.68 -12.66 -5.89
C PHE A 537 0.31 -11.53 -5.57
N GLN A 538 0.21 -10.39 -6.26
CA GLN A 538 1.04 -9.23 -5.93
C GLN A 538 0.84 -8.76 -4.48
N THR A 539 -0.38 -8.79 -3.97
CA THR A 539 -0.70 -8.26 -2.64
C THR A 539 -0.38 -9.25 -1.52
N LEU A 540 -0.91 -10.47 -1.63
CA LEU A 540 -0.85 -11.52 -0.61
C LEU A 540 0.49 -12.22 -0.58
N TYR A 541 1.16 -12.36 -1.72
CA TYR A 541 2.48 -12.98 -1.76
C TYR A 541 3.57 -11.93 -1.82
N ILE A 542 3.65 -11.11 -2.87
CA ILE A 542 4.82 -10.26 -3.12
C ILE A 542 4.97 -9.19 -2.04
N LYS A 543 3.93 -8.40 -1.76
CA LYS A 543 4.00 -7.36 -0.71
C LYS A 543 4.14 -7.95 0.69
N HIS A 544 3.44 -9.05 0.98
CA HIS A 544 3.58 -9.75 2.26
C HIS A 544 5.01 -10.23 2.49
N ARG A 545 5.60 -10.84 1.45
CA ARG A 545 7.00 -11.24 1.45
C ARG A 545 7.85 -9.98 1.74
N ILE A 546 7.74 -8.89 0.95
CA ILE A 546 8.54 -7.66 1.17
C ILE A 546 8.46 -7.20 2.63
N ALA A 547 7.26 -7.18 3.21
CA ALA A 547 7.05 -6.82 4.62
C ALA A 547 7.75 -7.80 5.59
N THR A 548 7.69 -9.10 5.33
CA THR A 548 8.40 -10.13 6.11
C THR A 548 9.91 -9.95 6.06
N HIS A 549 10.46 -9.69 4.87
CA HIS A 549 11.88 -9.38 4.71
C HIS A 549 12.27 -8.11 5.45
N ALA A 550 11.48 -7.04 5.31
CA ALA A 550 11.70 -5.78 6.00
C ALA A 550 11.70 -5.95 7.54
N LYS A 551 10.77 -6.75 8.08
CA LYS A 551 10.71 -7.10 9.50
C LYS A 551 11.97 -7.85 9.95
N ARG A 552 12.43 -8.85 9.18
CA ARG A 552 13.71 -9.55 9.47
C ARG A 552 14.90 -8.60 9.50
N VAL A 553 14.95 -7.60 8.59
CA VAL A 553 16.02 -6.60 8.56
C VAL A 553 15.99 -5.71 9.81
N GLU A 554 14.80 -5.39 10.31
CA GLU A 554 14.59 -4.62 11.55
C GLU A 554 14.91 -5.43 12.81
N ASP A 555 14.48 -6.68 12.87
CA ASP A 555 14.75 -7.63 13.97
C ASP A 555 16.27 -7.86 14.14
N ASN A 556 17.02 -7.82 13.04
CA ASN A 556 18.48 -7.88 13.06
C ASN A 556 19.17 -6.51 13.27
N HIS A 557 18.38 -5.47 13.60
CA HIS A 557 18.83 -4.11 13.91
C HIS A 557 19.67 -3.47 12.79
N ILE A 558 19.27 -3.70 11.54
CA ILE A 558 19.98 -3.17 10.38
C ILE A 558 19.33 -1.87 9.88
N THR A 559 18.02 -1.86 9.68
CA THR A 559 17.24 -0.70 9.18
C THR A 559 15.77 -0.88 9.56
N ALA A 560 15.04 0.22 9.77
CA ALA A 560 13.62 0.18 10.08
C ALA A 560 12.80 -0.47 8.95
N ALA A 561 11.84 -1.32 9.30
CA ALA A 561 11.07 -2.09 8.32
C ALA A 561 10.27 -1.21 7.33
N PRO A 562 9.60 -0.11 7.75
CA PRO A 562 8.84 0.74 6.82
C PRO A 562 9.70 1.30 5.68
N LEU A 563 10.94 1.72 5.99
CA LEU A 563 11.88 2.26 5.01
C LEU A 563 12.33 1.20 4.00
N VAL A 564 12.62 -0.02 4.47
CA VAL A 564 13.00 -1.13 3.59
C VAL A 564 11.86 -1.48 2.63
N ARG A 565 10.63 -1.57 3.15
CA ARG A 565 9.44 -1.87 2.35
C ARG A 565 9.18 -0.79 1.30
N GLU A 566 9.14 0.47 1.71
CA GLU A 566 8.87 1.60 0.81
C GLU A 566 9.94 1.71 -0.29
N ASP A 567 11.23 1.59 0.07
CA ASP A 567 12.32 1.62 -0.91
C ASP A 567 12.22 0.48 -1.92
N MET A 568 11.95 -0.75 -1.47
CA MET A 568 11.81 -1.89 -2.37
C MET A 568 10.63 -1.71 -3.32
N GLU A 569 9.45 -1.36 -2.81
CA GLU A 569 8.25 -1.15 -3.64
C GLU A 569 8.47 -0.02 -4.66
N LYS A 570 9.07 1.10 -4.24
CA LYS A 570 9.39 2.24 -5.10
C LYS A 570 10.42 1.90 -6.16
N VAL A 571 11.49 1.18 -5.80
CA VAL A 571 12.53 0.80 -6.77
C VAL A 571 12.02 -0.25 -7.75
N MET A 572 11.16 -1.19 -7.33
CA MET A 572 10.47 -2.09 -8.26
C MET A 572 9.61 -1.32 -9.27
N GLU A 573 8.92 -0.26 -8.84
CA GLU A 573 8.17 0.62 -9.74
C GLU A 573 9.10 1.39 -10.71
N MET A 574 10.27 1.84 -10.24
CA MET A 574 11.30 2.41 -11.14
C MET A 574 11.83 1.40 -12.15
N VAL A 575 12.04 0.13 -11.73
CA VAL A 575 12.44 -0.95 -12.64
C VAL A 575 11.38 -1.13 -13.73
N TRP A 576 10.10 -1.17 -13.35
CA TRP A 576 8.99 -1.25 -14.29
C TRP A 576 9.00 -0.10 -15.30
N GLN A 577 9.19 1.13 -14.84
CA GLN A 577 9.26 2.32 -15.70
C GLN A 577 10.50 2.36 -16.61
N ASN A 578 11.58 1.65 -16.24
CA ASN A 578 12.82 1.56 -17.02
C ASN A 578 12.85 0.38 -18.01
N LEU A 579 11.78 -0.40 -18.10
CA LEU A 579 11.67 -1.44 -19.11
C LEU A 579 11.68 -0.80 -20.52
N PRO A 580 12.37 -1.40 -21.52
CA PRO A 580 12.35 -0.92 -22.89
C PRO A 580 10.92 -0.76 -23.43
N SER A 581 10.70 0.22 -24.30
CA SER A 581 9.41 0.39 -24.98
C SER A 581 9.02 -0.87 -25.74
N GLY A 582 7.73 -1.18 -25.74
CA GLY A 582 7.21 -2.41 -26.34
C GLY A 582 7.20 -3.60 -25.38
N PHE A 583 7.92 -3.55 -24.25
CA PHE A 583 7.74 -4.54 -23.20
C PHE A 583 6.34 -4.41 -22.59
N GLY A 584 5.52 -5.47 -22.75
CA GLY A 584 4.13 -5.48 -22.28
C GLY A 584 3.11 -4.84 -23.23
N CYS A 585 3.52 -4.01 -24.21
CA CYS A 585 2.61 -3.56 -25.25
C CYS A 585 2.39 -4.68 -26.27
N ALA A 586 1.43 -5.54 -25.95
CA ALA A 586 0.75 -6.34 -26.94
C ALA A 586 0.16 -5.41 -28.02
N SER A 587 0.80 -5.33 -29.17
CA SER A 587 0.18 -4.70 -30.34
C SER A 587 -0.73 -5.75 -30.97
N ILE A 588 -2.04 -5.60 -30.82
CA ILE A 588 -3.00 -6.45 -31.55
C ILE A 588 -3.10 -5.90 -32.96
N HIS A 589 -2.43 -6.56 -33.91
CA HIS A 589 -2.62 -6.28 -35.34
C HIS A 589 -3.34 -7.48 -35.96
N ASN A 590 -4.53 -7.28 -36.51
CA ASN A 590 -5.35 -8.33 -37.14
C ASN A 590 -5.70 -9.51 -36.22
N GLY A 591 -5.93 -9.26 -34.93
CA GLY A 591 -6.26 -10.31 -33.96
C GLY A 591 -5.08 -11.19 -33.52
N ILE A 592 -3.85 -10.88 -33.97
CA ILE A 592 -2.63 -11.55 -33.54
C ILE A 592 -1.87 -10.64 -32.57
N LEU A 593 -1.50 -11.21 -31.41
CA LEU A 593 -0.74 -10.52 -30.37
C LEU A 593 0.74 -10.49 -30.77
N TYR A 594 1.27 -9.32 -31.13
CA TYR A 594 2.71 -9.15 -31.35
C TYR A 594 3.33 -8.44 -30.14
N THR A 595 4.31 -9.10 -29.50
CA THR A 595 5.24 -8.43 -28.59
C THR A 595 6.47 -8.02 -29.40
N THR A 596 6.49 -6.79 -29.91
CA THR A 596 7.68 -6.23 -30.54
C THR A 596 8.47 -5.46 -29.49
N TYR A 597 9.74 -5.83 -29.32
CA TYR A 597 10.70 -5.06 -28.55
C TYR A 597 11.27 -3.99 -29.48
N THR A 598 10.93 -2.73 -29.27
CA THR A 598 11.55 -1.63 -30.01
C THR A 598 12.62 -0.98 -29.15
N SER A 599 13.84 -0.90 -29.67
CA SER A 599 14.83 0.02 -29.11
C SER A 599 14.33 1.45 -29.33
N LYS A 600 14.28 2.26 -28.27
CA LYS A 600 14.06 3.71 -28.42
C LYS A 600 15.20 4.36 -29.19
#